data_AF-A0A371MAN6-F1
#
_entry.id   AF-A0A371MAN6-F1
#
_cell.length_a   1.000
_cell.length_b   1.000
_cell.length_c   1.000
_cell.angle_alpha   90.00
_cell.angle_beta   90.00
_cell.angle_gamma   90.00
#
_symmetry.space_group_name_H-M   'P 1'
#
loop_
_entity.id
_entity.type
_entity.pdbx_description
1 polymer ?
#
loop_
_entity_poly.entity_id
_entity_poly.type
_entity_poly.pdbx_seq_one_letter_code
_entity_poly.pdbx_strand_id
1 'polypeptide(L)'
;MAHDTARASASPADHLQAYGGIIIVVALSLIVGATFGSLAGGLARGVFPGDSALIGAIQSAGQFVGFGVVGAGYLAARDDWDLIRFERPTARDALWIAGGFVAVMGVYLGASALMSALGIQSGDSVIAQQGRENPVYFLYLTVVTIVLVGPAEELIFRGIAFGELRRLWGPAPAVVLSSLVFASIHVWSFSGEGAFVSLGMVFLLGSVLALVYEKSGNLLVAALVHGLYNAVQFLVSYAQATGMV
;
A
#
# COMPACT_ATOMS: atom_id res chain seq x y z
N MET A 1 11.77 3.38 24.58
CA MET A 1 13.23 3.14 24.63
C MET A 1 13.49 1.65 24.42
N ALA A 2 13.72 1.24 23.18
CA ALA A 2 14.41 0.01 22.73
C ALA A 2 14.26 -0.15 21.21
N HIS A 3 14.65 0.85 20.41
CA HIS A 3 14.58 0.76 18.95
C HIS A 3 15.87 1.25 18.30
N ASP A 4 17.02 0.80 18.79
CA ASP A 4 18.29 1.12 18.15
C ASP A 4 19.23 -0.08 18.22
N THR A 5 19.23 -0.84 17.13
CA THR A 5 20.42 -1.22 16.33
C THR A 5 20.01 -2.30 15.33
N ALA A 6 20.54 -2.22 14.10
CA ALA A 6 20.58 -3.39 13.23
C ALA A 6 21.36 -4.48 13.97
N ARG A 7 20.92 -5.74 13.91
CA ARG A 7 21.67 -6.86 14.52
C ARG A 7 23.03 -6.94 13.83
N ALA A 8 24.06 -6.39 14.45
CA ALA A 8 25.43 -6.32 13.92
C ALA A 8 26.04 -7.70 13.62
N SER A 9 25.38 -8.78 14.05
CA SER A 9 25.73 -10.18 13.79
C SER A 9 24.48 -11.05 13.58
N ALA A 10 23.61 -10.69 12.62
CA ALA A 10 22.51 -11.56 12.22
C ALA A 10 23.05 -12.92 11.72
N SER A 11 22.50 -14.02 12.24
CA SER A 11 22.87 -15.38 11.82
C SER A 11 22.20 -15.74 10.48
N PRO A 12 22.69 -16.75 9.74
CA PRO A 12 21.99 -17.26 8.55
C PRO A 12 20.54 -17.66 8.81
N ALA A 13 20.24 -18.14 10.03
CA ALA A 13 18.88 -18.47 10.45
C ALA A 13 18.00 -17.23 10.58
N ASP A 14 18.52 -16.11 11.10
CA ASP A 14 17.79 -14.83 11.18
C ASP A 14 17.44 -14.30 9.77
N HIS A 15 18.39 -14.40 8.83
CA HIS A 15 18.14 -14.03 7.44
C HIS A 15 17.07 -14.91 6.80
N LEU A 16 17.15 -16.23 6.98
CA LEU A 16 16.16 -17.17 6.45
C LEU A 16 14.77 -16.90 7.02
N GLN A 17 14.67 -16.64 8.32
CA GLN A 17 13.41 -16.34 8.99
C GLN A 17 12.81 -15.02 8.50
N ALA A 18 13.60 -13.96 8.38
CA ALA A 18 13.13 -12.67 7.89
C ALA A 18 12.70 -12.73 6.42
N TYR A 19 13.56 -13.21 5.52
CA TYR A 19 13.24 -13.26 4.09
C TYR A 19 12.14 -14.27 3.80
N GLY A 20 12.19 -15.45 4.42
CA GLY A 20 11.13 -16.46 4.32
C GLY A 20 9.81 -15.93 4.86
N GLY A 21 9.83 -15.24 6.00
CA GLY A 21 8.65 -14.60 6.60
C GLY A 21 8.03 -13.55 5.67
N ILE A 22 8.84 -12.69 5.05
CA ILE A 22 8.39 -11.69 4.08
C ILE A 22 7.75 -12.37 2.86
N ILE A 23 8.41 -13.38 2.29
CA ILE A 23 7.89 -14.10 1.12
C ILE A 23 6.55 -14.76 1.46
N ILE A 24 6.48 -15.44 2.61
CA ILE A 24 5.26 -16.14 3.06
C ILE A 24 4.14 -15.14 3.31
N VAL A 25 4.38 -14.06 4.06
CA VAL A 25 3.32 -13.11 4.39
C VAL A 25 2.79 -12.40 3.15
N VAL A 26 3.65 -12.04 2.19
CA VAL A 26 3.24 -11.42 0.93
C VAL A 26 2.47 -12.43 0.07
N ALA A 27 2.96 -13.65 -0.10
CA ALA A 27 2.28 -14.68 -0.88
C ALA A 27 0.91 -15.03 -0.29
N LEU A 28 0.83 -15.22 1.03
CA LEU A 28 -0.43 -15.46 1.73
C LEU A 28 -1.37 -14.26 1.62
N SER A 29 -0.86 -13.03 1.70
CA SER A 29 -1.70 -11.83 1.53
C SER A 29 -2.36 -11.84 0.16
N LEU A 30 -1.61 -12.12 -0.91
CA LEU A 30 -2.16 -12.22 -2.27
C LEU A 30 -3.20 -13.35 -2.39
N ILE A 31 -2.93 -14.54 -1.86
CA ILE A 31 -3.83 -15.70 -1.95
C ILE A 31 -5.10 -15.50 -1.11
N VAL A 32 -4.94 -15.17 0.17
CA VAL A 32 -6.06 -14.98 1.10
C VAL A 32 -6.86 -13.73 0.72
N GLY A 33 -6.18 -12.65 0.32
CA GLY A 33 -6.82 -11.46 -0.22
C GLY A 33 -7.65 -11.78 -1.46
N ALA A 34 -7.08 -12.46 -2.46
CA ALA A 34 -7.85 -12.87 -3.65
C ALA A 34 -9.05 -13.76 -3.29
N THR A 35 -8.89 -14.65 -2.30
CA THR A 35 -9.97 -15.52 -1.81
C THR A 35 -11.09 -14.71 -1.17
N PHE A 36 -10.76 -13.82 -0.21
CA PHE A 36 -11.74 -12.98 0.46
C PHE A 36 -12.43 -12.02 -0.51
N GLY A 37 -11.68 -11.41 -1.43
CA GLY A 37 -12.23 -10.55 -2.47
C GLY A 37 -13.20 -11.31 -3.38
N SER A 38 -12.83 -12.51 -3.82
CA SER A 38 -13.69 -13.35 -4.67
C SER A 38 -14.99 -13.75 -3.96
N LEU A 39 -14.91 -14.11 -2.68
CA LEU A 39 -16.08 -14.44 -1.86
C LEU A 39 -16.98 -13.20 -1.67
N ALA A 40 -16.40 -12.08 -1.27
CA ALA A 40 -17.13 -10.82 -1.06
C ALA A 40 -17.82 -10.35 -2.35
N GLY A 41 -17.12 -10.37 -3.48
CA GLY A 41 -17.68 -10.02 -4.79
C GLY A 41 -18.75 -11.02 -5.26
N GLY A 42 -18.59 -12.31 -4.95
CA GLY A 42 -19.59 -13.35 -5.24
C GLY A 42 -20.89 -13.15 -4.48
N LEU A 43 -20.79 -12.88 -3.18
CA LEU A 43 -21.94 -12.56 -2.33
C LEU A 43 -22.60 -11.25 -2.76
N ALA A 44 -21.81 -10.20 -3.02
CA ALA A 44 -22.31 -8.91 -3.46
C ALA A 44 -23.08 -9.01 -4.78
N ARG A 45 -22.64 -9.84 -5.74
CA ARG A 45 -23.36 -10.09 -6.99
C ARG A 45 -24.76 -10.67 -6.78
N GLY A 46 -24.93 -11.50 -5.74
CA GLY A 46 -26.24 -12.06 -5.40
C GLY A 46 -27.18 -11.05 -4.74
N VAL A 47 -26.65 -10.08 -4.00
CA VAL A 47 -27.43 -9.10 -3.21
C VAL A 47 -27.70 -7.81 -3.97
N PHE A 48 -26.73 -7.34 -4.77
CA PHE A 48 -26.79 -6.08 -5.51
C PHE A 48 -26.67 -6.34 -7.03
N PRO A 49 -27.57 -7.15 -7.62
CA PRO A 49 -27.50 -7.43 -9.04
C PRO A 49 -27.63 -6.12 -9.85
N GLY A 50 -26.62 -5.83 -10.67
CA GLY A 50 -26.59 -4.65 -11.55
C GLY A 50 -25.73 -3.47 -11.08
N ASP A 51 -25.24 -3.44 -9.83
CA ASP A 51 -24.33 -2.38 -9.37
C ASP A 51 -22.86 -2.86 -9.43
N SER A 52 -22.28 -2.83 -10.63
CA SER A 52 -20.91 -3.28 -10.86
C SER A 52 -19.86 -2.49 -10.06
N ALA A 53 -20.10 -1.19 -9.82
CA ALA A 53 -19.21 -0.34 -9.03
C ALA A 53 -19.21 -0.75 -7.56
N LEU A 54 -20.39 -0.93 -6.96
CA LEU A 54 -20.49 -1.35 -5.56
C LEU A 54 -19.95 -2.77 -5.37
N ILE A 55 -20.25 -3.70 -6.30
CA ILE A 55 -19.70 -5.06 -6.29
C ILE A 55 -18.17 -5.02 -6.33
N GLY A 56 -17.58 -4.24 -7.25
CA GLY A 56 -16.14 -4.08 -7.35
C GLY A 56 -15.53 -3.51 -6.07
N ALA A 57 -16.18 -2.53 -5.45
CA ALA A 57 -15.74 -1.94 -4.20
C ALA A 57 -15.81 -2.92 -3.02
N ILE A 58 -16.88 -3.73 -2.93
CA ILE A 58 -17.02 -4.78 -1.91
C ILE A 58 -15.97 -5.88 -2.12
N GLN A 59 -15.69 -6.26 -3.37
CA GLN A 59 -14.62 -7.19 -3.70
C GLN A 59 -13.25 -6.64 -3.27
N SER A 60 -12.95 -5.37 -3.56
CA SER A 60 -11.72 -4.70 -3.11
C SER A 60 -11.64 -4.66 -1.58
N ALA A 61 -12.72 -4.27 -0.90
CA ALA A 61 -12.80 -4.27 0.55
C ALA A 61 -12.52 -5.66 1.15
N GLY A 62 -13.15 -6.71 0.60
CA GLY A 62 -12.91 -8.09 1.01
C GLY A 62 -11.44 -8.49 0.84
N GLN A 63 -10.82 -8.13 -0.28
CA GLN A 63 -9.40 -8.41 -0.51
C GLN A 63 -8.49 -7.82 0.57
N PHE A 64 -8.70 -6.55 0.94
CA PHE A 64 -7.86 -5.89 1.93
C PHE A 64 -8.21 -6.28 3.38
N VAL A 65 -9.43 -6.74 3.66
CA VAL A 65 -9.72 -7.48 4.90
C VAL A 65 -8.87 -8.76 4.95
N GLY A 66 -8.76 -9.50 3.85
CA GLY A 66 -7.88 -10.68 3.75
C GLY A 66 -6.41 -10.37 4.01
N PHE A 67 -5.89 -9.25 3.47
CA PHE A 67 -4.53 -8.78 3.80
C PHE A 67 -4.37 -8.50 5.29
N GLY A 68 -5.34 -7.79 5.90
CA GLY A 68 -5.33 -7.50 7.34
C GLY A 68 -5.31 -8.78 8.20
N VAL A 69 -6.12 -9.79 7.82
CA VAL A 69 -6.13 -11.11 8.48
C VAL A 69 -4.76 -11.79 8.41
N VAL A 70 -4.10 -11.77 7.24
CA VAL A 70 -2.77 -12.36 7.09
C VAL A 70 -1.72 -11.61 7.90
N GLY A 71 -1.71 -10.28 7.85
CA GLY A 71 -0.76 -9.46 8.62
C GLY A 71 -0.90 -9.67 10.12
N ALA A 72 -2.13 -9.58 10.64
CA ALA A 72 -2.40 -9.82 12.06
C ALA A 72 -2.11 -11.28 12.46
N GLY A 73 -2.47 -12.24 11.61
CA GLY A 73 -2.20 -13.66 11.82
C GLY A 73 -0.71 -13.98 11.85
N TYR A 74 0.10 -13.35 10.99
CA TYR A 74 1.56 -13.50 11.00
C TYR A 74 2.17 -13.02 12.31
N LEU A 75 1.78 -11.82 12.77
CA LEU A 75 2.27 -11.25 14.03
C LEU A 75 1.84 -12.10 15.23
N ALA A 76 0.58 -12.55 15.25
CA ALA A 76 0.06 -13.41 16.31
C ALA A 76 0.73 -14.79 16.34
N ALA A 77 0.96 -15.41 15.17
CA ALA A 77 1.60 -16.72 15.08
C ALA A 77 3.07 -16.70 15.50
N ARG A 78 3.74 -15.55 15.37
CA ARG A 78 5.13 -15.34 15.78
C ARG A 78 5.29 -14.72 17.17
N ASP A 79 4.19 -14.28 17.78
CA ASP A 79 4.17 -13.48 19.01
C ASP A 79 5.18 -12.31 18.97
N ASP A 80 5.26 -11.62 17.82
CA ASP A 80 6.27 -10.58 17.54
C ASP A 80 5.61 -9.26 17.15
N TRP A 81 4.77 -8.74 18.04
CA TRP A 81 4.07 -7.46 17.85
C TRP A 81 5.03 -6.26 17.86
N ASP A 82 6.24 -6.42 18.41
CA ASP A 82 7.30 -5.41 18.40
C ASP A 82 7.89 -5.17 16.99
N LEU A 83 7.49 -5.94 15.98
CA LEU A 83 7.80 -5.64 14.58
C LEU A 83 7.11 -4.37 14.10
N ILE A 84 5.91 -4.09 14.63
CA ILE A 84 5.12 -2.93 14.25
C ILE A 84 5.24 -1.83 15.30
N ARG A 85 5.48 -0.60 14.87
CA ARG A 85 5.39 0.56 15.74
C ARG A 85 4.01 1.18 15.59
N PHE A 86 3.17 0.95 16.57
CA PHE A 86 1.82 1.49 16.64
C PHE A 86 1.63 2.21 17.97
N GLU A 87 1.61 3.53 17.93
CA GLU A 87 1.45 4.38 19.11
C GLU A 87 0.11 5.14 19.03
N ARG A 88 -0.42 5.56 20.18
CA ARG A 88 -1.62 6.39 20.22
C ARG A 88 -1.35 7.71 19.50
N PRO A 89 -2.18 8.11 18.52
CA PRO A 89 -1.96 9.35 17.78
C PRO A 89 -1.86 10.58 18.68
N THR A 90 -0.90 11.43 18.36
CA THR A 90 -0.61 12.71 19.01
C THR A 90 -0.82 13.86 18.03
N ALA A 91 -0.82 15.10 18.51
CA ALA A 91 -0.85 16.27 17.63
C ALA A 91 0.36 16.34 16.66
N ARG A 92 1.50 15.75 17.04
CA ARG A 92 2.67 15.63 16.18
C ARG A 92 2.42 14.70 14.98
N ASP A 93 1.60 13.67 15.17
CA ASP A 93 1.23 12.75 14.09
C ASP A 93 0.39 13.45 13.03
N ALA A 94 -0.43 14.45 13.39
CA ALA A 94 -1.14 15.27 12.41
C ALA A 94 -0.17 16.04 11.49
N LEU A 95 0.94 16.56 12.04
CA LEU A 95 1.99 17.20 11.25
C LEU A 95 2.70 16.20 10.34
N TRP A 96 2.96 14.98 10.81
CA TRP A 96 3.52 13.92 9.98
C TRP A 96 2.58 13.45 8.88
N ILE A 97 1.28 13.38 9.15
CA ILE A 97 0.27 13.05 8.14
C ILE A 97 0.24 14.14 7.07
N ALA A 98 0.15 15.42 7.47
CA ALA A 98 0.14 16.52 6.52
C ALA A 98 1.44 16.62 5.72
N GLY A 99 2.59 16.56 6.39
CA GLY A 99 3.91 16.62 5.75
C GLY A 99 4.18 15.41 4.85
N GLY A 100 3.80 14.21 5.29
CA GLY A 100 3.91 12.98 4.49
C GLY A 100 3.00 13.01 3.26
N PHE A 101 1.78 13.51 3.40
CA PHE A 101 0.85 13.73 2.28
C PHE A 101 1.41 14.73 1.26
N VAL A 102 1.95 15.86 1.72
CA VAL A 102 2.61 16.84 0.84
C VAL A 102 3.84 16.22 0.16
N ALA A 103 4.64 15.44 0.88
CA ALA A 103 5.83 14.79 0.32
C ALA A 103 5.47 13.77 -0.76
N VAL A 104 4.50 12.88 -0.52
CA VAL A 104 4.07 11.87 -1.52
C VAL A 104 3.44 12.55 -2.74
N MET A 105 2.65 13.61 -2.54
CA MET A 105 2.07 14.38 -3.64
C MET A 105 3.15 15.15 -4.43
N GLY A 106 4.13 15.74 -3.76
CA GLY A 106 5.23 16.44 -4.40
C GLY A 106 6.10 15.52 -5.24
N VAL A 107 6.41 14.31 -4.73
CA VAL A 107 7.13 13.28 -5.51
C VAL A 107 6.28 12.83 -6.69
N TYR A 108 4.98 12.59 -6.51
CA TYR A 108 4.08 12.22 -7.59
C TYR A 108 4.05 13.29 -8.68
N LEU A 109 3.72 14.53 -8.34
CA LEU A 109 3.62 15.63 -9.31
C LEU A 109 4.95 15.93 -9.99
N GLY A 110 6.05 15.91 -9.24
CA GLY A 110 7.40 16.12 -9.78
C GLY A 110 7.81 15.04 -10.76
N ALA A 111 7.58 13.76 -10.43
CA ALA A 111 7.85 12.64 -11.33
C ALA A 111 6.96 12.68 -12.57
N SER A 112 5.66 12.97 -12.42
CA SER A 112 4.74 13.13 -13.55
C SER A 112 5.13 14.28 -14.47
N ALA A 113 5.55 15.43 -13.92
CA ALA A 113 6.03 16.57 -14.71
C ALA A 113 7.31 16.22 -15.47
N LEU A 114 8.25 15.53 -14.82
CA LEU A 114 9.48 15.06 -15.47
C LEU A 114 9.19 14.08 -16.61
N MET A 115 8.31 13.10 -16.37
CA MET A 115 7.88 12.16 -17.40
C MET A 115 7.25 12.89 -18.59
N SER A 116 6.36 13.85 -18.32
CA SER A 116 5.75 14.68 -19.37
C SER A 116 6.78 15.48 -20.16
N ALA A 117 7.79 16.06 -19.50
CA ALA A 117 8.85 16.83 -20.15
C ALA A 117 9.76 15.96 -21.02
N LEU A 118 9.94 14.69 -20.65
CA LEU A 118 10.74 13.70 -21.38
C LEU A 118 9.93 12.89 -22.41
N GLY A 119 8.62 13.13 -22.53
CA GLY A 119 7.75 12.35 -23.40
C GLY A 119 7.57 10.88 -22.96
N ILE A 120 7.81 10.57 -21.70
CA ILE A 120 7.69 9.22 -21.13
C ILE A 120 6.23 8.99 -20.73
N GLN A 121 5.63 7.93 -21.25
CA GLN A 121 4.28 7.52 -20.91
C GLN A 121 4.28 6.52 -19.75
N SER A 122 3.31 6.67 -18.84
CA SER A 122 3.02 5.66 -17.82
C SER A 122 2.23 4.49 -18.39
N GLY A 123 2.26 3.34 -17.72
CA GLY A 123 1.42 2.20 -18.04
C GLY A 123 -0.05 2.46 -17.70
N ASP A 124 -0.93 1.71 -18.36
CA ASP A 124 -2.37 1.76 -18.15
C ASP A 124 -2.76 1.10 -16.83
N SER A 125 -3.40 1.85 -15.93
CA SER A 125 -3.90 1.31 -14.68
C SER A 125 -5.21 0.55 -14.87
N VAL A 126 -5.25 -0.71 -14.42
CA VAL A 126 -6.44 -1.58 -14.47
C VAL A 126 -7.60 -0.98 -13.66
N ILE A 127 -7.31 -0.46 -12.46
CA ILE A 127 -8.32 0.18 -11.60
C ILE A 127 -8.85 1.46 -12.25
N ALA A 128 -7.97 2.27 -12.84
CA ALA A 128 -8.39 3.49 -13.52
C ALA A 128 -9.27 3.20 -14.75
N GLN A 129 -8.98 2.11 -15.49
CA GLN A 129 -9.83 1.66 -16.59
C GLN A 129 -11.24 1.28 -16.10
N GLN A 130 -11.34 0.45 -15.06
CA GLN A 130 -12.63 0.07 -14.47
C GLN A 130 -13.44 1.30 -14.00
N GLY A 131 -12.77 2.26 -13.35
CA GLY A 131 -13.43 3.48 -12.89
C GLY A 131 -13.84 4.42 -14.03
N ARG A 132 -13.14 4.45 -15.17
CA ARG A 132 -13.61 5.21 -16.35
C ARG A 132 -14.88 4.62 -16.95
N GLU A 133 -15.04 3.29 -16.90
CA GLU A 133 -16.26 2.62 -17.36
C GLU A 133 -17.44 2.87 -16.42
N ASN A 134 -17.19 3.00 -15.12
CA ASN A 134 -18.21 3.36 -14.13
C ASN A 134 -17.64 4.31 -13.05
N PRO A 135 -17.74 5.65 -13.24
CA PRO A 135 -17.07 6.63 -12.38
C PRO A 135 -17.43 6.55 -10.90
N VAL A 136 -18.65 6.14 -10.55
CA VAL A 136 -19.08 6.00 -9.14
C VAL A 136 -18.17 5.02 -8.38
N TYR A 137 -17.53 4.08 -9.07
CA TYR A 137 -16.55 3.17 -8.47
C TYR A 137 -15.42 3.93 -7.75
N PHE A 138 -14.93 5.05 -8.29
CA PHE A 138 -13.90 5.86 -7.65
C PHE A 138 -14.35 6.44 -6.30
N LEU A 139 -15.62 6.81 -6.16
CA LEU A 139 -16.16 7.32 -4.90
C LEU A 139 -16.18 6.24 -3.82
N TYR A 140 -16.56 5.01 -4.18
CA TYR A 140 -16.47 3.90 -3.24
C TYR A 140 -15.03 3.58 -2.86
N LEU A 141 -14.12 3.54 -3.84
CA LEU A 141 -12.70 3.29 -3.60
C LEU A 141 -12.03 4.36 -2.73
N THR A 142 -12.51 5.60 -2.77
CA THR A 142 -12.04 6.68 -1.89
C THR A 142 -12.21 6.31 -0.41
N VAL A 143 -13.33 5.68 -0.04
CA VAL A 143 -13.55 5.22 1.34
C VAL A 143 -12.78 3.94 1.63
N VAL A 144 -12.85 2.96 0.71
CA VAL A 144 -12.16 1.67 0.86
C VAL A 144 -10.65 1.87 1.03
N THR A 145 -10.04 2.83 0.34
CA THR A 145 -8.60 3.02 0.40
C THR A 145 -8.10 3.62 1.71
N ILE A 146 -8.87 4.53 2.30
CA ILE A 146 -8.54 5.13 3.59
C ILE A 146 -8.70 4.10 4.72
N VAL A 147 -9.77 3.30 4.66
CA VAL A 147 -10.15 2.41 5.78
C VAL A 147 -9.47 1.05 5.69
N LEU A 148 -9.23 0.53 4.48
CA LEU A 148 -8.77 -0.84 4.27
C LEU A 148 -7.45 -0.92 3.51
N VAL A 149 -7.35 -0.35 2.30
CA VAL A 149 -6.15 -0.51 1.45
C VAL A 149 -4.92 0.03 2.17
N GLY A 150 -4.92 1.31 2.55
CA GLY A 150 -3.80 1.95 3.24
C GLY A 150 -3.39 1.19 4.51
N PRO A 151 -4.31 0.97 5.47
CA PRO A 151 -3.98 0.22 6.69
C PRO A 151 -3.46 -1.21 6.45
N ALA A 152 -4.12 -1.96 5.56
CA ALA A 152 -3.77 -3.36 5.32
C ALA A 152 -2.44 -3.51 4.57
N GLU A 153 -2.20 -2.71 3.54
CA GLU A 153 -0.92 -2.74 2.83
C GLU A 153 0.22 -2.25 3.72
N GLU A 154 0.04 -1.14 4.44
CA GLU A 154 1.09 -0.63 5.32
C GLU A 154 1.42 -1.63 6.44
N LEU A 155 0.46 -2.40 6.95
CA LEU A 155 0.72 -3.50 7.88
C LEU A 155 1.69 -4.54 7.30
N ILE A 156 1.49 -4.95 6.05
CA ILE A 156 2.35 -5.94 5.38
C ILE A 156 3.72 -5.34 5.04
N PHE A 157 3.75 -4.17 4.42
CA PHE A 157 4.98 -3.63 3.83
C PHE A 157 5.80 -2.79 4.81
N ARG A 158 5.18 -1.96 5.65
CA ARG A 158 5.87 -1.07 6.61
C ARG A 158 5.94 -1.70 7.99
N GLY A 159 4.88 -2.39 8.39
CA GLY A 159 4.90 -3.21 9.61
C GLY A 159 5.88 -4.36 9.47
N ILE A 160 5.54 -5.36 8.66
CA ILE A 160 6.25 -6.63 8.64
C ILE A 160 7.51 -6.57 7.77
N ALA A 161 7.40 -6.27 6.47
CA ALA A 161 8.54 -6.36 5.57
C ALA A 161 9.65 -5.36 5.91
N PHE A 162 9.31 -4.08 6.06
CA PHE A 162 10.25 -3.07 6.52
C PHE A 162 10.77 -3.37 7.93
N GLY A 163 9.91 -3.81 8.87
CA GLY A 163 10.33 -4.14 10.25
C GLY A 163 11.42 -5.21 10.31
N GLU A 164 11.21 -6.33 9.61
CA GLU A 164 12.18 -7.42 9.51
C GLU A 164 13.48 -6.96 8.84
N LEU A 165 13.38 -6.27 7.70
CA LEU A 165 14.55 -5.74 6.98
C LEU A 165 15.32 -4.69 7.80
N ARG A 166 14.60 -3.88 8.58
CA ARG A 166 15.20 -2.86 9.44
C ARG A 166 15.96 -3.47 10.60
N ARG A 167 15.46 -4.57 11.19
CA ARG A 167 16.17 -5.32 12.24
C ARG A 167 17.47 -5.94 11.70
N LEU A 168 17.49 -6.39 10.45
CA LEU A 168 18.67 -6.98 9.82
C LEU A 168 19.70 -5.95 9.37
N TRP A 169 19.26 -4.93 8.64
CA TRP A 169 20.16 -4.07 7.84
C TRP A 169 20.10 -2.60 8.22
N GLY A 170 19.24 -2.23 9.18
CA GLY A 170 19.00 -0.85 9.54
C GLY A 170 18.03 -0.15 8.57
N PRO A 171 17.80 1.16 8.78
CA PRO A 171 16.67 1.84 8.15
C PRO A 171 16.86 2.07 6.64
N ALA A 172 18.06 2.41 6.18
CA ALA A 172 18.28 2.77 4.78
C ALA A 172 18.06 1.59 3.81
N PRO A 173 18.66 0.39 4.03
CA PRO A 173 18.35 -0.77 3.19
C PRO A 173 16.89 -1.22 3.32
N ALA A 174 16.28 -1.09 4.51
CA ALA A 174 14.88 -1.43 4.71
C ALA A 174 13.92 -0.56 3.88
N VAL A 175 14.17 0.75 3.76
CA VAL A 175 13.40 1.63 2.88
C VAL A 175 13.42 1.10 1.44
N VAL A 176 14.61 0.82 0.90
CA VAL A 176 14.76 0.39 -0.50
C VAL A 176 14.13 -0.99 -0.71
N LEU A 177 14.49 -1.97 0.11
CA LEU A 177 14.08 -3.36 -0.07
C LEU A 177 12.58 -3.56 0.17
N SER A 178 11.99 -2.93 1.19
CA SER A 178 10.53 -3.01 1.41
C SER A 178 9.75 -2.31 0.30
N SER A 179 10.27 -1.21 -0.25
CA SER A 179 9.63 -0.51 -1.38
C SER A 179 9.73 -1.28 -2.69
N LEU A 180 10.80 -2.07 -2.90
CA LEU A 180 10.90 -3.01 -4.02
C LEU A 180 9.89 -4.15 -3.89
N VAL A 181 9.72 -4.70 -2.68
CA VAL A 181 8.70 -5.73 -2.40
C VAL A 181 7.30 -5.16 -2.60
N PHE A 182 7.06 -3.93 -2.17
CA PHE A 182 5.80 -3.23 -2.43
C PHE A 182 5.55 -3.03 -3.92
N ALA A 183 6.53 -2.52 -4.67
CA ALA A 183 6.39 -2.31 -6.10
C ALA A 183 6.19 -3.61 -6.88
N SER A 184 6.84 -4.72 -6.49
CA SER A 184 6.77 -5.97 -7.24
C SER A 184 5.37 -6.59 -7.27
N ILE A 185 4.59 -6.45 -6.19
CA ILE A 185 3.20 -6.96 -6.17
C ILE A 185 2.26 -6.16 -7.08
N HIS A 186 2.66 -4.95 -7.50
CA HIS A 186 1.89 -4.10 -8.40
C HIS A 186 2.11 -4.41 -9.88
N VAL A 187 2.93 -5.42 -10.23
CA VAL A 187 3.21 -5.78 -11.64
C VAL A 187 1.95 -6.05 -12.46
N TRP A 188 0.88 -6.54 -11.82
CA TRP A 188 -0.41 -6.81 -12.47
C TRP A 188 -1.40 -5.63 -12.42
N SER A 189 -1.03 -4.52 -11.75
CA SER A 189 -1.86 -3.32 -11.67
C SER A 189 -1.74 -2.43 -12.91
N PHE A 190 -0.71 -2.67 -13.72
CA PHE A 190 -0.40 -1.87 -14.91
C PHE A 190 -0.21 -2.76 -16.14
N SER A 191 -0.67 -2.27 -17.29
CA SER A 191 -0.43 -2.87 -18.61
C SER A 191 0.21 -1.86 -19.58
N GLY A 192 0.60 -2.33 -20.76
CA GLY A 192 1.20 -1.49 -21.80
C GLY A 192 2.70 -1.24 -21.61
N GLU A 193 3.31 -0.55 -22.57
CA GLU A 193 4.77 -0.35 -22.64
C GLU A 193 5.32 0.47 -21.45
N GLY A 194 4.49 1.34 -20.86
CA GLY A 194 4.84 2.15 -19.69
C GLY A 194 4.73 1.44 -18.34
N ALA A 195 4.38 0.14 -18.29
CA ALA A 195 4.13 -0.57 -17.03
C ALA A 195 5.32 -0.50 -16.05
N PHE A 196 6.56 -0.69 -16.53
CA PHE A 196 7.75 -0.58 -15.69
C PHE A 196 8.01 0.84 -15.18
N VAL A 197 7.60 1.87 -15.94
CA VAL A 197 7.68 3.27 -15.49
C VAL A 197 6.72 3.48 -14.31
N SER A 198 5.49 2.96 -14.41
CA SER A 198 4.53 2.97 -13.30
C SER A 198 5.05 2.21 -12.08
N LEU A 199 5.73 1.08 -12.25
CA LEU A 199 6.37 0.37 -11.13
C LEU A 199 7.49 1.18 -10.48
N GLY A 200 8.27 1.92 -11.28
CA GLY A 200 9.24 2.89 -10.76
C GLY A 200 8.57 3.99 -9.92
N MET A 201 7.42 4.49 -10.38
CA MET A 201 6.59 5.44 -9.62
C MET A 201 6.15 4.84 -8.28
N VAL A 202 5.59 3.62 -8.29
CA VAL A 202 5.17 2.92 -7.06
C VAL A 202 6.33 2.72 -6.10
N PHE A 203 7.52 2.37 -6.60
CA PHE A 203 8.74 2.27 -5.78
C PHE A 203 9.11 3.61 -5.12
N LEU A 204 9.05 4.73 -5.86
CA LEU A 204 9.35 6.06 -5.32
C LEU A 204 8.36 6.45 -4.23
N LEU A 205 7.06 6.28 -4.49
CA LEU A 205 6.00 6.59 -3.52
C LEU A 205 6.10 5.68 -2.29
N GLY A 206 6.37 4.39 -2.51
CA GLY A 206 6.63 3.44 -1.44
C GLY A 206 7.84 3.83 -0.57
N SER A 207 8.88 4.39 -1.18
CA SER A 207 10.06 4.86 -0.45
C SER A 207 9.71 6.05 0.46
N VAL A 208 8.85 6.97 -0.01
CA VAL A 208 8.33 8.07 0.81
C VAL A 208 7.52 7.53 2.00
N LEU A 209 6.62 6.57 1.76
CA LEU A 209 5.81 5.96 2.83
C LEU A 209 6.68 5.25 3.89
N ALA A 210 7.72 4.52 3.45
CA ALA A 210 8.68 3.89 4.36
C ALA A 210 9.46 4.93 5.19
N LEU A 211 9.86 6.05 4.59
CA LEU A 211 10.50 7.15 5.31
C LEU A 211 9.55 7.84 6.30
N VAL A 212 8.30 8.07 5.91
CA VAL A 212 7.27 8.61 6.80
C VAL A 212 7.07 7.70 8.00
N TYR A 213 6.89 6.39 7.78
CA TYR A 213 6.78 5.42 8.87
C TYR A 213 8.03 5.40 9.76
N GLU A 214 9.22 5.44 9.16
CA GLU A 214 10.47 5.42 9.91
C GLU A 214 10.63 6.63 10.82
N LYS A 215 10.23 7.81 10.35
CA LYS A 215 10.39 9.07 11.08
C LYS A 215 9.23 9.39 12.02
N SER A 216 8.01 8.96 11.68
CA SER A 216 6.85 9.11 12.56
C SER A 216 6.89 8.11 13.71
N GLY A 217 7.44 6.90 13.47
CA GLY A 217 7.38 5.81 14.43
C GLY A 217 5.96 5.29 14.64
N ASN A 218 5.03 5.56 13.72
CA ASN A 218 3.63 5.18 13.85
C ASN A 218 3.06 4.67 12.52
N LEU A 219 2.65 3.41 12.50
CA LEU A 219 2.09 2.75 11.32
C LEU A 219 0.81 3.43 10.83
N LEU A 220 -0.01 3.95 11.76
CA LEU A 220 -1.25 4.66 11.41
C LEU A 220 -0.97 5.93 10.59
N VAL A 221 0.14 6.61 10.84
CA VAL A 221 0.54 7.80 10.06
C VAL A 221 0.80 7.40 8.61
N ALA A 222 1.57 6.35 8.37
CA ALA A 222 1.84 5.87 7.01
C ALA A 222 0.57 5.39 6.31
N ALA A 223 -0.29 4.65 7.02
CA ALA A 223 -1.59 4.18 6.52
C ALA A 223 -2.50 5.33 6.08
N LEU A 224 -2.59 6.40 6.88
CA LEU A 224 -3.39 7.57 6.54
C LEU A 224 -2.78 8.37 5.40
N VAL A 225 -1.45 8.57 5.36
CA VAL A 225 -0.80 9.24 4.23
C VAL A 225 -1.04 8.49 2.92
N HIS A 226 -0.90 7.17 2.95
CA HIS A 226 -1.15 6.30 1.80
C HIS A 226 -2.63 6.37 1.38
N GLY A 227 -3.56 6.13 2.31
CA GLY A 227 -4.99 6.19 2.03
C GLY A 227 -5.45 7.55 1.49
N LEU A 228 -4.96 8.65 2.05
CA LEU A 228 -5.28 10.01 1.58
C LEU A 228 -4.70 10.29 0.19
N TYR A 229 -3.48 9.83 -0.10
CA TYR A 229 -2.91 9.94 -1.44
C TYR A 229 -3.79 9.24 -2.47
N ASN A 230 -4.15 7.97 -2.24
CA ASN A 230 -5.01 7.21 -3.14
C ASN A 230 -6.41 7.83 -3.27
N ALA A 231 -7.00 8.29 -2.17
CA ALA A 231 -8.28 8.97 -2.15
C ALA A 231 -8.29 10.20 -3.07
N VAL A 232 -7.24 11.03 -3.02
CA VAL A 232 -7.11 12.17 -3.93
C VAL A 232 -6.98 11.73 -5.39
N GLN A 233 -6.20 10.69 -5.68
CA GLN A 233 -6.09 10.15 -7.04
C GLN A 233 -7.45 9.67 -7.57
N PHE A 234 -8.25 8.98 -6.75
CA PHE A 234 -9.59 8.54 -7.14
C PHE A 234 -10.57 9.70 -7.33
N LEU A 235 -10.57 10.69 -6.44
CA LEU A 235 -11.42 11.88 -6.57
C LEU A 235 -11.08 12.70 -7.83
N VAL A 236 -9.80 12.86 -8.16
CA VAL A 236 -9.37 13.50 -9.41
C VAL A 236 -9.82 12.68 -10.62
N SER A 237 -9.63 11.35 -10.58
CA SER A 237 -10.06 10.45 -11.66
C SER A 237 -11.57 10.48 -11.87
N TYR A 238 -12.35 10.59 -10.79
CA TYR A 238 -13.80 10.79 -10.84
C TYR A 238 -14.18 12.09 -11.51
N ALA A 239 -13.55 13.20 -11.09
CA ALA A 239 -13.82 14.52 -11.65
C ALA A 239 -13.52 14.57 -13.15
N GLN A 240 -12.41 13.95 -13.59
CA GLN A 240 -12.06 13.82 -15.01
C GLN A 240 -13.07 12.96 -15.78
N ALA A 241 -13.42 11.79 -15.25
CA ALA A 241 -14.35 10.86 -15.91
C ALA A 241 -15.79 11.40 -16.01
N THR A 242 -16.15 12.38 -15.20
CA THR A 242 -17.47 13.03 -15.19
C THR A 242 -17.47 14.42 -15.85
N GLY A 243 -16.32 14.90 -16.34
CA GLY A 243 -16.19 16.21 -17.00
C GLY A 243 -16.29 17.42 -16.06
N MET A 244 -16.00 17.24 -14.76
CA MET A 244 -15.94 18.32 -13.78
C MET A 244 -14.65 19.15 -13.89
N VAL A 245 -13.57 18.54 -14.40
CA VAL A 245 -12.25 19.15 -14.65
C VAL A 245 -11.62 18.60 -15.92
#